data_AF-A0A835LVE4-F1
#
_entry.id   AF-A0A835LVE4-F1
#
_cell.length_a   1.000
_cell.length_b   1.000
_cell.length_c   1.000
_cell.angle_alpha   90.00
_cell.angle_beta   90.00
_cell.angle_gamma   90.00
#
_symmetry.space_group_name_H-M   'P 1'
#
loop_
_entity.id
_entity.type
_entity.pdbx_description
1 polymer ?
#
loop_
_entity_poly.entity_id
_entity_poly.type
_entity_poly.pdbx_seq_one_letter_code
_entity_poly.pdbx_strand_id
1 'polypeptide(L)'
;MGFHVFVAAPVSSIDLALSSGKEIVIEERSPKELLNSRGGVGEQIAASGISVWNPAFDVTPANVITIIGIITKTGSDAFDINNFIQKANGWK
;
A
#
# COMPACT_ATOMS: atom_id res chain seq x y z
N MET A 1 -17.07 12.94 8.75
CA MET A 1 -17.68 12.12 7.70
C MET A 1 -17.08 10.72 7.84
N GLY A 2 -17.89 9.71 8.18
CA GLY A 2 -17.40 8.33 8.40
C GLY A 2 -17.44 7.55 7.10
N PHE A 3 -16.28 7.18 6.58
CA PHE A 3 -16.16 6.31 5.40
C PHE A 3 -15.43 5.04 5.82
N HIS A 4 -15.89 3.91 5.31
CA HIS A 4 -15.19 2.64 5.50
C HIS A 4 -14.11 2.51 4.43
N VAL A 5 -12.90 2.22 4.87
CA VAL A 5 -11.75 1.95 3.98
C VAL A 5 -11.48 0.46 3.99
N PHE A 6 -11.49 -0.14 2.81
CA PHE A 6 -11.27 -1.56 2.61
C PHE A 6 -10.00 -1.76 1.80
N VAL A 7 -9.15 -2.69 2.25
CA VAL A 7 -7.97 -3.15 1.51
C VAL A 7 -8.24 -4.57 1.05
N ALA A 8 -8.41 -4.79 -0.25
CA ALA A 8 -8.53 -6.12 -0.81
C ALA A 8 -7.13 -6.67 -1.12
N ALA A 9 -6.62 -7.55 -0.26
CA ALA A 9 -5.31 -8.17 -0.44
C ALA A 9 -5.36 -9.66 -0.02
N PRO A 10 -4.70 -10.56 -0.76
CA PRO A 10 -4.51 -11.93 -0.31
C PRO A 10 -3.51 -11.99 0.85
N VAL A 11 -3.56 -13.07 1.65
CA VAL A 11 -2.62 -13.30 2.75
C VAL A 11 -1.16 -13.29 2.26
N SER A 12 -0.90 -13.75 1.03
CA SER A 12 0.43 -13.74 0.42
C SER A 12 1.01 -12.34 0.19
N SER A 13 0.19 -11.29 0.25
CA SER A 13 0.63 -9.89 0.14
C SER A 13 0.96 -9.27 1.51
N ILE A 14 0.83 -10.01 2.60
CA ILE A 14 1.13 -9.55 3.94
C ILE A 14 2.54 -9.99 4.32
N ASP A 15 3.41 -9.02 4.57
CA ASP A 15 4.72 -9.24 5.17
C ASP A 15 4.62 -9.09 6.70
N LEU A 16 4.78 -10.20 7.43
CA LEU A 16 4.74 -10.23 8.89
C LEU A 16 6.11 -9.98 9.54
N ALA A 17 7.18 -9.87 8.74
CA ALA A 17 8.51 -9.58 9.25
C ALA A 17 8.70 -8.09 9.59
N LEU A 18 7.93 -7.20 8.95
CA LEU A 18 7.97 -5.76 9.18
C LEU A 18 7.11 -5.37 10.38
N SER A 19 7.64 -4.52 11.27
CA SER A 19 6.91 -4.05 12.45
C SER A 19 6.02 -2.84 12.17
N SER A 20 6.36 -2.05 11.14
CA SER A 20 5.51 -0.95 10.67
C SER A 20 5.73 -0.63 9.19
N GLY A 21 4.78 0.09 8.59
CA GLY A 21 4.91 0.61 7.23
C GLY A 21 6.08 1.59 7.02
N LYS A 22 6.71 2.12 8.09
CA LYS A 22 7.90 2.97 7.98
C LYS A 22 9.13 2.22 7.46
N GLU A 23 9.12 0.89 7.55
CA GLU A 23 10.21 0.04 7.07
C GLU A 23 10.06 -0.32 5.59
N ILE A 24 8.90 -0.04 4.99
CA ILE A 24 8.66 -0.26 3.57
C ILE A 24 9.46 0.77 2.77
N VAL A 25 10.46 0.32 2.03
CA VAL A 25 11.20 1.17 1.08
C VAL A 25 10.27 1.52 -0.07
N ILE A 26 10.06 2.81 -0.30
CA ILE A 26 9.25 3.30 -1.41
C ILE A 26 10.08 3.33 -2.68
N GLU A 27 9.62 2.61 -3.70
CA GLU A 27 10.23 2.64 -5.04
C GLU A 27 10.09 4.05 -5.63
N GLU A 28 11.21 4.68 -5.99
CA GLU A 28 11.21 5.89 -6.81
C GLU A 28 11.44 5.52 -8.28
N ARG A 29 10.51 5.93 -9.14
CA ARG A 29 10.51 5.60 -10.56
C ARG A 29 11.09 6.73 -11.40
N SER A 30 11.37 6.42 -12.67
CA SER A 30 11.96 7.39 -13.60
C SER A 30 11.11 8.67 -13.69
N PRO A 31 11.71 9.87 -13.55
CA PRO A 31 11.04 11.14 -13.80
C PRO A 31 10.32 11.23 -15.15
N LYS A 32 10.81 10.49 -16.16
CA LYS A 32 10.21 10.48 -17.49
C LYS A 32 8.76 10.01 -17.49
N GLU A 33 8.36 9.11 -16.58
CA GLU A 33 6.99 8.63 -16.51
C GLU A 33 5.97 9.75 -16.21
N LEU A 34 6.43 10.82 -15.54
CA LEU A 34 5.63 12.01 -15.26
C LEU A 34 5.90 13.17 -16.23
N LEU A 35 7.14 13.33 -16.72
CA LEU A 35 7.50 14.41 -17.65
C LEU A 35 6.96 14.18 -19.07
N ASN A 36 6.87 12.93 -19.49
CA ASN A 36 6.52 12.53 -20.86
C ASN A 36 5.21 11.73 -20.89
N SER A 37 4.46 11.88 -21.98
CA SER A 37 3.24 11.11 -22.23
C SER A 37 3.50 9.61 -22.38
N ARG A 38 2.42 8.82 -22.31
CA ARG A 38 2.44 7.35 -22.50
C ARG A 38 3.41 6.61 -21.57
N GLY A 39 3.55 7.07 -20.33
CA GLY A 39 4.41 6.43 -19.34
C GLY A 39 5.90 6.57 -19.68
N GLY A 40 6.33 7.72 -20.21
CA GLY A 40 7.76 8.00 -20.42
C GLY A 40 8.30 7.82 -21.84
N VAL A 41 7.51 7.25 -22.76
CA VAL A 41 7.95 6.98 -24.15
C VAL A 41 7.41 7.96 -25.19
N GLY A 42 6.49 8.84 -24.80
CA GLY A 42 5.93 9.86 -25.68
C GLY A 42 6.58 11.23 -25.54
N GLU A 43 5.95 12.24 -26.14
CA GLU A 43 6.44 13.61 -26.10
C GLU A 43 6.43 14.17 -24.68
N GLN A 44 7.34 15.10 -24.41
CA GLN A 44 7.41 15.81 -23.15
C GLN A 44 6.19 16.74 -23.02
N ILE A 45 5.43 16.61 -21.93
CA ILE A 45 4.27 17.46 -21.63
C ILE A 45 4.67 18.55 -20.63
N ALA A 46 5.48 18.19 -19.63
CA ALA A 46 5.88 19.11 -18.57
C ALA A 46 6.97 20.08 -19.05
N ALA A 47 7.06 21.25 -18.41
CA ALA A 47 8.06 22.26 -18.77
C ALA A 47 9.50 21.75 -18.64
N SER A 48 10.38 22.14 -19.56
CA SER A 48 11.78 21.71 -19.54
C SER A 48 12.54 22.23 -18.32
N GLY A 49 13.31 21.35 -17.69
CA GLY A 49 14.18 21.68 -16.55
C GLY A 49 13.51 21.58 -15.18
N ILE A 50 12.22 21.23 -15.09
CA ILE A 50 11.58 21.02 -13.78
C ILE A 50 12.12 19.75 -13.10
N SER A 51 12.29 19.82 -11.78
CA SER A 51 12.58 18.65 -10.97
C SER A 51 11.30 17.84 -10.72
N VAL A 52 11.45 16.52 -10.55
CA VAL A 52 10.34 15.59 -10.35
C VAL A 52 10.66 14.66 -9.20
N TRP A 53 9.64 14.42 -8.37
CA TRP A 53 9.62 13.37 -7.37
C TRP A 53 8.54 12.37 -7.77
N ASN A 54 8.94 11.11 -8.03
CA ASN A 54 8.05 10.07 -8.57
C ASN A 54 8.07 8.79 -7.71
N PRO A 55 7.57 8.84 -6.47
CA PRO A 55 7.36 7.63 -5.67
C PRO A 55 6.22 6.79 -6.29
N ALA A 56 6.45 5.49 -6.47
CA ALA A 56 5.47 4.57 -7.04
C ALA A 56 4.35 4.18 -6.07
N PHE A 57 4.63 4.27 -4.78
CA PHE A 57 3.75 3.83 -3.70
C PHE A 57 3.72 4.85 -2.56
N ASP A 58 2.69 4.75 -1.73
CA ASP A 58 2.61 5.40 -0.43
C ASP A 58 2.23 4.39 0.66
N VAL A 59 2.29 4.82 1.91
CA VAL A 59 1.89 4.01 3.06
C VAL A 59 0.62 4.59 3.65
N THR A 60 -0.48 3.84 3.54
CA THR A 60 -1.73 4.15 4.24
C THR A 60 -1.64 3.66 5.70
N PRO A 61 -1.77 4.54 6.70
CA PRO A 61 -1.74 4.13 8.11
C PRO A 61 -2.89 3.17 8.49
N ALA A 62 -2.62 2.22 9.39
CA ALA A 62 -3.61 1.22 9.80
C ALA A 62 -4.85 1.81 10.50
N ASN A 63 -4.74 2.99 11.11
CA ASN A 63 -5.86 3.61 11.84
C ASN A 63 -7.01 4.04 10.92
N VAL A 64 -6.75 4.37 9.65
CA VAL A 64 -7.80 4.75 8.69
C VAL A 64 -8.41 3.54 7.97
N ILE A 65 -7.77 2.36 8.04
CA ILE A 65 -8.27 1.13 7.41
C ILE A 65 -9.30 0.46 8.32
N THR A 66 -10.43 0.04 7.74
CA THR A 66 -11.48 -0.69 8.47
C THR A 66 -11.32 -2.20 8.32
N ILE A 67 -11.01 -2.68 7.10
CA ILE A 67 -10.94 -4.11 6.77
C ILE A 67 -9.75 -4.39 5.85
N ILE A 68 -9.06 -5.52 6.06
CA ILE A 68 -8.04 -6.08 5.16
C ILE A 68 -8.49 -7.49 4.74
N GLY A 69 -8.90 -7.66 3.48
CA GLY A 69 -9.52 -8.89 2.99
C GLY A 69 -10.82 -9.19 3.74
N ILE A 70 -10.80 -10.22 4.60
CA ILE A 70 -11.90 -10.56 5.52
C ILE A 70 -11.56 -10.30 7.00
N ILE A 71 -10.40 -9.69 7.26
CA ILE A 71 -9.91 -9.39 8.61
C ILE A 71 -10.44 -8.01 9.02
N THR A 72 -11.12 -7.96 10.16
CA THR A 72 -11.62 -6.73 10.78
C THR A 72 -10.82 -6.41 12.04
N LYS A 73 -10.86 -5.14 12.46
CA LYS A 73 -10.25 -4.71 13.72
C LYS A 73 -10.95 -5.32 14.92
N THR A 74 -10.18 -5.62 15.96
CA THR A 74 -10.70 -6.05 17.27
C THR A 74 -11.19 -4.84 18.09
N GLY A 75 -11.72 -5.09 19.29
CA GLY A 75 -12.14 -4.02 20.22
C GLY A 75 -11.02 -3.06 20.65
N SER A 76 -9.75 -3.37 20.36
CA SER A 76 -8.60 -2.49 20.60
C SER A 76 -8.20 -1.64 19.37
N ASP A 77 -9.06 -1.56 18.35
CA ASP A 77 -8.79 -0.86 17.06
C ASP A 77 -7.55 -1.39 16.31
N ALA A 78 -7.17 -2.65 16.55
CA ALA A 78 -6.00 -3.30 15.94
C ALA A 78 -6.39 -4.55 15.13
N PHE A 79 -5.61 -4.86 14.09
CA PHE A 79 -5.76 -6.09 13.31
C PHE A 79 -4.94 -7.23 13.94
N ASP A 80 -5.58 -8.37 14.25
CA ASP A 80 -4.90 -9.58 14.72
C ASP A 80 -4.64 -10.55 13.55
N ILE A 81 -3.69 -10.16 12.70
CA ILE A 81 -3.40 -10.86 11.43
C ILE A 81 -2.76 -12.23 11.70
N ASN A 82 -1.86 -12.33 12.68
CA ASN A 82 -1.17 -13.57 13.02
C ASN A 82 -2.17 -14.67 13.43
N ASN A 83 -3.12 -14.35 14.31
CA ASN A 83 -4.15 -15.28 14.75
C ASN A 83 -5.08 -15.70 13.60
N PHE A 84 -5.44 -14.76 12.72
CA PHE A 84 -6.23 -15.07 11.53
C PHE A 84 -5.51 -16.08 10.63
N ILE A 85 -4.23 -15.88 10.35
CA ILE A 85 -3.43 -16.79 9.50
C ILE A 85 -3.27 -18.16 10.15
N GLN A 86 -3.00 -18.22 11.46
CA GLN A 86 -2.91 -19.50 12.19
C GLN A 86 -4.21 -20.30 12.13
N LYS A 87 -5.36 -19.65 12.34
CA LYS A 87 -6.67 -20.28 12.25
C LYS A 87 -6.99 -20.77 10.84
N ALA A 88 -6.67 -19.98 9.82
CA ALA A 88 -6.87 -20.36 8.41
C ALA A 88 -6.03 -21.59 8.02
N ASN A 89 -4.82 -21.73 8.56
CA ASN A 89 -3.97 -22.89 8.33
C ASN A 89 -4.41 -24.14 9.10
N GLY A 90 -5.09 -23.98 10.25
CA GLY A 90 -5.64 -25.08 11.05
C GLY A 90 -6.95 -25.68 10.53
N TRP A 91 -7.49 -25.18 9.41
CA TRP A 91 -8.64 -25.75 8.71
C TRP A 91 -8.26 -26.79 7.64
N LYS A 92 -6.96 -27.11 7.53
CA LYS A 92 -6.46 -28.20 6.69
C LYS A 92 -6.47 -29.54 7.42
#